data_AF-A0A382URM0-F1
#
_entry.id   AF-A0A382URM0-F1
#
_cell.length_a   1.000
_cell.length_b   1.000
_cell.length_c   1.000
_cell.angle_alpha   90.00
_cell.angle_beta   90.00
_cell.angle_gamma   90.00
#
_symmetry.space_group_name_H-M   'P 1'
#
loop_
_entity.id
_entity.type
_entity.pdbx_description
1 polymer ?
#
loop_
_entity_poly.entity_id
_entity_poly.type
_entity_poly.pdbx_seq_one_letter_code
_entity_poly.pdbx_strand_id
1 'polypeptide(L)'
;TQFQAYLPWHLELDFVGADENDTELISIDYQIPSKYVVGADFDLEEAGLQPITYVLGGLVRASKLTDWQRTWVEQAFNIFVLVMLLVVVSAVLVFEHVIVTRRRLHRWLRVSILAVVLVWLGWIAGAQLSIVNVFAYAQAIAGRLEWSTLLFEPLIVILTAYTVVSLILLGRGVFCGWLCPFGAFQELLNQLARFARVPQLTPSFTLNEGLWAIKYLIVIALAAVSVLWSMELGLLGSEVEPFKTAITLKFDRAWPYAVYAILLLVAGLFMERFFCRFLCPLGGALAILGR
;
A
#
# COMPACT_ATOMS: atom_id res chain seq x y z
N THR A 1 5.37 27.30 -40.80
CA THR A 1 4.54 26.27 -40.14
C THR A 1 5.33 24.98 -40.14
N GLN A 2 5.64 24.40 -38.98
CA GLN A 2 6.27 23.08 -38.94
C GLN A 2 5.26 22.04 -39.40
N PHE A 3 5.66 21.17 -40.33
CA PHE A 3 4.82 20.08 -40.81
C PHE A 3 4.53 19.10 -39.68
N GLN A 4 3.26 18.95 -39.33
CA GLN A 4 2.80 18.02 -38.29
C GLN A 4 2.27 16.75 -38.95
N ALA A 5 3.12 15.74 -39.06
CA ALA A 5 2.83 14.49 -39.76
C ALA A 5 1.62 13.71 -39.21
N TYR A 6 1.18 14.02 -37.99
CA TYR A 6 0.06 13.36 -37.30
C TYR A 6 -1.33 13.98 -37.60
N LEU A 7 -1.38 15.19 -38.17
CA LEU A 7 -2.62 15.78 -38.68
C LEU A 7 -2.93 15.23 -40.08
N PRO A 8 -4.18 15.32 -40.57
CA PRO A 8 -4.48 14.95 -41.95
C PRO A 8 -3.68 15.84 -42.92
N TRP A 9 -2.91 15.22 -43.80
CA TRP A 9 -2.14 15.89 -44.84
C TRP A 9 -2.41 15.26 -46.21
N HIS A 10 -2.33 16.10 -47.24
CA HIS A 10 -2.38 15.67 -48.64
C HIS A 10 -0.99 15.84 -49.25
N LEU A 11 -0.55 14.82 -49.98
CA LEU A 11 0.66 14.89 -50.80
C LEU A 11 0.25 15.10 -52.24
N GLU A 12 0.66 16.23 -52.81
CA GLU A 12 0.49 16.54 -54.22
C GLU A 12 1.77 16.15 -54.96
N LEU A 13 1.67 15.17 -55.85
CA LEU A 13 2.77 14.78 -56.74
C LEU A 13 2.51 15.37 -58.12
N ASP A 14 3.43 16.23 -58.54
CA ASP A 14 3.45 16.84 -59.87
C ASP A 14 4.31 15.99 -60.81
N PHE A 15 3.65 15.31 -61.75
CA PHE A 15 4.32 14.56 -62.80
C PHE A 15 4.32 15.38 -64.09
N VAL A 16 5.49 15.94 -64.42
CA VAL A 16 5.73 16.61 -65.70
C VAL A 16 5.95 15.52 -66.76
N GLY A 17 4.98 15.35 -67.67
CA GLY A 17 5.11 14.48 -68.83
C GLY A 17 6.21 14.94 -69.81
N ALA A 18 6.64 14.06 -70.72
CA ALA A 18 7.66 14.39 -71.72
C ALA A 18 7.18 15.42 -72.77
N ASP A 19 5.86 15.65 -72.87
CA ASP A 19 5.26 16.75 -73.62
C ASP A 19 4.83 17.86 -72.66
N GLU A 20 5.32 19.09 -72.87
CA GLU A 20 5.22 20.26 -71.98
C GLU A 20 3.79 20.72 -71.58
N ASN A 21 2.73 20.02 -71.99
CA ASN A 21 1.34 20.48 -71.87
C ASN A 21 0.39 19.64 -70.99
N ASP A 22 0.78 18.46 -70.50
CA ASP A 22 -0.08 17.66 -69.60
C ASP A 22 0.60 17.47 -68.24
N THR A 23 0.08 18.18 -67.24
CA THR A 23 0.47 18.08 -65.84
C THR A 23 -0.57 17.24 -65.10
N GLU A 24 -0.27 15.98 -64.79
CA GLU A 24 -1.15 15.13 -63.97
C GLU A 24 -0.83 15.35 -62.48
N LEU A 25 -1.74 16.01 -61.78
CA LEU A 25 -1.67 16.19 -60.33
C LEU A 25 -2.35 15.01 -59.63
N ILE A 26 -1.56 14.18 -58.94
CA ILE A 26 -2.07 13.09 -58.10
C ILE A 26 -2.03 13.55 -56.65
N SER A 27 -3.20 13.66 -56.02
CA SER A 27 -3.35 13.95 -54.60
C SER A 27 -3.54 12.65 -53.80
N ILE A 28 -2.65 12.39 -52.84
CA ILE A 28 -2.79 11.28 -51.88
C ILE A 28 -3.15 11.86 -50.53
N ASP A 29 -4.37 11.57 -50.06
CA ASP A 29 -4.80 11.88 -48.69
C ASP A 29 -4.29 10.79 -47.75
N TYR A 30 -3.56 11.19 -46.71
CA TYR A 30 -3.09 10.26 -45.68
C TYR A 30 -3.36 10.80 -44.28
N GLN A 31 -3.94 9.96 -43.45
CA GLN A 31 -4.12 10.21 -42.02
C GLN A 31 -3.52 9.05 -41.24
N ILE A 32 -2.57 9.36 -40.35
CA ILE A 32 -2.01 8.36 -39.44
C ILE A 32 -3.14 7.86 -38.53
N PRO A 33 -3.38 6.54 -38.43
CA PRO A 33 -4.34 6.01 -37.46
C PRO A 33 -3.94 6.42 -36.03
N SER A 34 -4.89 6.95 -35.27
CA SER A 34 -4.65 7.51 -33.92
C SER A 34 -3.90 6.57 -32.97
N LYS A 35 -4.06 5.25 -33.13
CA LYS A 35 -3.33 4.21 -32.37
C LYS A 35 -1.80 4.24 -32.52
N TYR A 36 -1.25 4.89 -33.55
CA TYR A 36 0.18 4.95 -33.82
C TYR A 36 0.81 6.32 -33.47
N VAL A 37 0.00 7.29 -33.04
CA VAL A 37 0.50 8.59 -32.61
C VAL A 37 0.86 8.50 -31.13
N VAL A 38 2.13 8.77 -30.81
CA VAL A 38 2.65 8.77 -29.44
C VAL A 38 2.94 10.21 -29.04
N GLY A 39 2.46 10.63 -27.88
CA GLY A 39 2.61 11.98 -27.35
C GLY A 39 2.10 12.05 -25.92
N ALA A 40 2.16 13.23 -25.29
CA ALA A 40 1.51 13.43 -24.01
C ALA A 40 -0.02 13.35 -24.18
N ASP A 41 -0.72 12.69 -23.25
CA ASP A 41 -2.18 12.50 -23.33
C ASP A 41 -2.93 13.82 -23.55
N PHE A 42 -2.44 14.91 -22.94
CA PHE A 42 -3.01 16.25 -23.13
C PHE A 42 -2.94 16.74 -24.58
N ASP A 43 -1.79 16.56 -25.24
CA ASP A 43 -1.58 17.00 -26.62
C ASP A 43 -2.40 16.14 -27.60
N LEU A 44 -2.55 14.86 -27.30
CA LEU A 44 -3.36 13.92 -28.09
C LEU A 44 -4.87 14.21 -27.95
N GLU A 45 -5.33 14.58 -26.76
CA GLU A 45 -6.71 15.04 -26.52
C GLU A 45 -6.99 16.35 -27.26
N GLU A 46 -6.07 17.31 -27.22
CA GLU A 46 -6.24 18.63 -27.85
C GLU A 46 -6.19 18.53 -29.39
N ALA A 47 -5.39 17.61 -29.93
CA ALA A 47 -5.37 17.26 -31.35
C ALA A 47 -6.60 16.45 -31.82
N GLY A 48 -7.53 16.10 -30.92
CA GLY A 48 -8.72 15.30 -31.23
C GLY A 48 -8.42 13.83 -31.56
N LEU A 49 -7.21 13.36 -31.26
CA LEU A 49 -6.77 11.98 -31.51
C LEU A 49 -7.19 11.02 -30.40
N GLN A 50 -7.51 11.54 -29.21
CA GLN A 50 -8.03 10.79 -28.06
C GLN A 50 -9.28 11.46 -27.46
N PRO A 51 -10.25 10.68 -26.95
CA PRO A 51 -11.43 11.23 -26.29
C PRO A 51 -11.05 11.85 -24.93
N ILE A 52 -11.59 13.03 -24.63
CA ILE A 52 -11.36 13.70 -23.35
C ILE A 52 -12.08 12.95 -22.23
N THR A 53 -11.31 12.34 -21.33
CA THR A 53 -11.84 11.68 -20.13
C THR A 53 -11.85 12.64 -18.95
N TYR A 54 -13.03 12.86 -18.38
CA TYR A 54 -13.17 13.64 -17.15
C TYR A 54 -13.23 12.72 -15.93
N VAL A 55 -12.55 13.13 -14.87
CA VAL A 55 -12.53 12.48 -13.57
C VAL A 55 -13.13 13.41 -12.51
N LEU A 56 -13.43 12.85 -11.33
CA LEU A 56 -14.05 13.58 -10.22
C LEU A 56 -15.42 14.21 -10.60
N GLY A 57 -16.30 13.42 -11.23
CA GLY A 57 -17.65 13.86 -11.57
C GLY A 57 -17.73 14.92 -12.67
N GLY A 58 -16.72 15.04 -13.52
CA GLY A 58 -16.71 15.98 -14.66
C GLY A 58 -15.87 17.23 -14.45
N LEU A 59 -15.24 17.41 -13.28
CA LEU A 59 -14.58 18.66 -12.90
C LEU A 59 -13.15 18.80 -13.42
N VAL A 60 -12.43 17.68 -13.62
CA VAL A 60 -11.01 17.71 -14.00
C VAL A 60 -10.74 16.76 -15.16
N ARG A 61 -9.95 17.19 -16.15
CA ARG A 61 -9.48 16.33 -17.26
C ARG A 61 -8.39 15.39 -16.76
N ALA A 62 -8.51 14.10 -17.05
CA ALA A 62 -7.54 13.08 -16.67
C ALA A 62 -6.12 13.41 -17.16
N SER A 63 -6.01 13.96 -18.37
CA SER A 63 -4.74 14.36 -18.99
C SER A 63 -3.93 15.40 -18.21
N LYS A 64 -4.58 16.23 -17.38
CA LYS A 64 -3.90 17.24 -16.56
C LYS A 64 -3.38 16.71 -15.22
N LEU A 65 -3.80 15.51 -14.80
CA LEU A 65 -3.34 14.92 -13.55
C LEU A 65 -1.94 14.31 -13.74
N THR A 66 -1.09 14.49 -12.73
CA THR A 66 0.17 13.73 -12.62
C THR A 66 -0.12 12.25 -12.39
N ASP A 67 0.82 11.37 -12.74
CA ASP A 67 0.62 9.92 -12.68
C ASP A 67 0.17 9.43 -11.29
N TRP A 68 0.77 9.95 -10.22
CA TRP A 68 0.36 9.61 -8.86
C TRP A 68 -1.05 10.10 -8.53
N GLN A 69 -1.49 11.27 -9.03
CA GLN A 69 -2.85 11.76 -8.82
C GLN A 69 -3.88 10.88 -9.52
N ARG A 70 -3.56 10.36 -10.70
CA ARG A 70 -4.43 9.39 -11.41
C ARG A 70 -4.65 8.14 -10.57
N THR A 71 -3.59 7.59 -9.98
CA THR A 71 -3.69 6.43 -9.07
C THR A 71 -4.61 6.70 -7.88
N TRP A 72 -4.59 7.90 -7.31
CA TRP A 72 -5.50 8.27 -6.21
C TRP A 72 -6.96 8.31 -6.64
N VAL A 73 -7.24 8.84 -7.83
CA VAL A 73 -8.60 8.91 -8.36
C VAL A 73 -9.12 7.52 -8.72
N GLU A 74 -8.29 6.68 -9.33
CA GLU A 74 -8.63 5.28 -9.63
C GLU A 74 -8.95 4.49 -8.35
N GLN A 75 -8.22 4.76 -7.26
CA GLN A 75 -8.43 4.11 -5.97
C GLN A 75 -9.46 4.82 -5.07
N ALA A 76 -10.24 5.78 -5.56
CA ALA A 76 -11.17 6.58 -4.76
C ALA A 76 -12.16 5.73 -3.96
N PHE A 77 -12.66 4.63 -4.53
CA PHE A 77 -13.55 3.70 -3.82
C PHE A 77 -12.84 3.03 -2.63
N ASN A 78 -11.62 2.54 -2.83
CA ASN A 78 -10.83 1.91 -1.76
C ASN A 78 -10.49 2.92 -0.66
N ILE A 79 -10.18 4.17 -1.03
CA ILE A 79 -9.96 5.27 -0.09
C ILE A 79 -11.21 5.54 0.74
N PHE A 80 -12.39 5.61 0.10
CA PHE A 80 -13.66 5.82 0.82
C PHE A 80 -13.93 4.72 1.86
N VAL A 81 -13.78 3.45 1.46
CA VAL A 81 -13.95 2.30 2.36
C VAL A 81 -12.92 2.33 3.50
N LEU A 82 -11.66 2.68 3.20
CA LEU A 82 -10.62 2.82 4.22
C LEU A 82 -10.98 3.91 5.23
N VAL A 83 -11.37 5.10 4.78
CA VAL A 83 -11.75 6.22 5.65
C VAL A 83 -12.93 5.84 6.55
N MET A 84 -13.95 5.17 6.00
CA MET A 84 -15.07 4.65 6.80
C MET A 84 -14.60 3.66 7.86
N LEU A 85 -13.70 2.73 7.52
CA LEU A 85 -13.11 1.80 8.48
C LEU A 85 -12.35 2.53 9.59
N LEU A 86 -11.53 3.54 9.24
CA LEU A 86 -10.79 4.35 10.21
C LEU A 86 -11.71 5.14 11.14
N VAL A 87 -12.80 5.70 10.62
CA VAL A 87 -13.83 6.39 11.41
C VAL A 87 -14.50 5.42 12.38
N VAL A 88 -14.87 4.22 11.93
CA VAL A 88 -15.46 3.18 12.78
C VAL A 88 -14.49 2.77 13.90
N VAL A 89 -13.23 2.50 13.57
CA VAL A 89 -12.21 2.15 14.58
C VAL A 89 -12.03 3.30 15.57
N SER A 90 -11.93 4.55 15.10
CA SER A 90 -11.81 5.73 15.96
C SER A 90 -13.00 5.88 16.89
N ALA A 91 -14.23 5.70 16.39
CA ALA A 91 -15.44 5.74 17.20
C ALA A 91 -15.43 4.64 18.27
N VAL A 92 -15.05 3.42 17.93
CA VAL A 92 -14.94 2.32 18.90
C VAL A 92 -13.95 2.64 20.02
N LEU A 93 -12.84 3.32 19.71
CA LEU A 93 -11.85 3.74 20.71
C LEU A 93 -12.37 4.87 21.60
N VAL A 94 -13.09 5.85 21.04
CA VAL A 94 -13.69 6.96 21.82
C VAL A 94 -14.79 6.45 22.75
N PHE A 95 -15.63 5.53 22.28
CA PHE A 95 -16.73 4.95 23.05
C PHE A 95 -16.34 3.66 23.80
N GLU A 96 -15.04 3.38 23.94
CA GLU A 96 -14.51 2.15 24.56
C GLU A 96 -15.13 1.93 25.96
N HIS A 97 -15.26 2.99 26.77
CA HIS A 97 -15.84 2.92 28.12
C HIS A 97 -17.28 2.38 28.17
N VAL A 98 -18.12 2.70 27.18
CA VAL A 98 -19.53 2.24 27.12
C VAL A 98 -19.61 0.85 26.49
N ILE A 99 -18.78 0.59 25.48
CA ILE A 99 -18.78 -0.66 24.72
C ILE A 99 -18.26 -1.82 25.59
N VAL A 100 -17.24 -1.59 26.42
CA VAL A 100 -16.64 -2.62 27.30
C VAL A 100 -17.64 -3.13 28.35
N THR A 101 -18.62 -2.33 28.76
CA THR A 101 -19.71 -2.78 29.66
C THR A 101 -20.53 -3.92 29.02
N ARG A 102 -20.69 -3.94 27.70
CA ARG A 102 -21.40 -4.99 26.96
C ARG A 102 -20.41 -5.97 26.32
N ARG A 103 -19.91 -6.92 27.12
CA ARG A 103 -18.89 -7.92 26.69
C ARG A 103 -19.16 -8.62 25.35
N ARG A 104 -20.42 -9.01 25.07
CA ARG A 104 -20.78 -9.68 23.80
C ARG A 104 -20.63 -8.73 22.61
N LEU A 105 -21.11 -7.49 22.73
CA LEU A 105 -21.02 -6.48 21.68
C LEU A 105 -19.56 -6.16 21.35
N HIS A 106 -18.73 -5.91 22.37
CA HIS A 106 -17.30 -5.64 22.18
C HIS A 106 -16.60 -6.80 21.44
N ARG A 107 -16.88 -8.06 21.81
CA ARG A 107 -16.29 -9.23 21.15
C ARG A 107 -16.68 -9.31 19.68
N TRP A 108 -17.98 -9.17 19.37
CA TRP A 108 -18.46 -9.22 17.99
C TRP A 108 -17.89 -8.09 17.15
N LEU A 109 -17.95 -6.84 17.64
CA LEU A 109 -17.37 -5.67 16.94
C LEU A 109 -15.90 -5.88 16.64
N ARG A 110 -15.11 -6.33 17.62
CA ARG A 110 -13.68 -6.56 17.45
C ARG A 110 -13.41 -7.63 16.40
N VAL A 111 -14.08 -8.78 16.47
CA VAL A 111 -13.90 -9.86 15.50
C VAL A 111 -14.32 -9.43 14.09
N SER A 112 -15.42 -8.70 13.97
CA SER A 112 -15.88 -8.16 12.68
C SER A 112 -14.88 -7.18 12.07
N ILE A 113 -14.34 -6.24 12.86
CA ILE A 113 -13.32 -5.29 12.38
C ILE A 113 -12.05 -6.02 11.95
N LEU A 114 -11.56 -6.98 12.76
CA LEU A 114 -10.38 -7.76 12.42
C LEU A 114 -10.58 -8.61 11.16
N ALA A 115 -11.78 -9.17 10.96
CA ALA A 115 -12.10 -9.93 9.76
C ALA A 115 -12.11 -9.03 8.51
N VAL A 116 -12.72 -7.84 8.60
CA VAL A 116 -12.71 -6.85 7.50
C VAL A 116 -11.28 -6.40 7.20
N VAL A 117 -10.49 -6.11 8.21
CA VAL A 117 -9.07 -5.72 8.06
C VAL A 117 -8.26 -6.84 7.40
N LEU A 118 -8.43 -8.10 7.82
CA LEU A 118 -7.70 -9.21 7.21
C LEU A 118 -8.10 -9.44 5.75
N VAL A 119 -9.41 -9.56 5.48
CA VAL A 119 -9.92 -9.94 4.17
C VAL A 119 -9.82 -8.79 3.18
N TRP A 120 -10.37 -7.62 3.54
CA TRP A 120 -10.43 -6.48 2.65
C TRP A 120 -9.11 -5.71 2.62
N LEU A 121 -8.61 -5.22 3.78
CA LEU A 121 -7.39 -4.41 3.78
C LEU A 121 -6.15 -5.24 3.41
N GLY A 122 -6.07 -6.48 3.89
CA GLY A 122 -4.98 -7.41 3.62
C GLY A 122 -5.02 -8.05 2.22
N TRP A 123 -5.97 -8.95 1.97
CA TRP A 123 -5.94 -9.79 0.76
C TRP A 123 -6.54 -9.17 -0.50
N ILE A 124 -7.45 -8.20 -0.38
CA ILE A 124 -8.08 -7.52 -1.52
C ILE A 124 -7.32 -6.24 -1.86
N ALA A 125 -7.15 -5.33 -0.89
CA ALA A 125 -6.51 -4.04 -1.10
C ALA A 125 -4.97 -4.11 -1.05
N GLY A 126 -4.39 -5.13 -0.40
CA GLY A 126 -2.93 -5.27 -0.30
C GLY A 126 -2.23 -4.20 0.55
N ALA A 127 -2.99 -3.39 1.29
CA ALA A 127 -2.45 -2.26 2.02
C ALA A 127 -1.87 -2.71 3.37
N GLN A 128 -0.54 -2.78 3.43
CA GLN A 128 0.15 -3.20 4.64
C GLN A 128 1.27 -2.23 5.00
N LEU A 129 1.15 -1.63 6.18
CA LEU A 129 2.24 -0.86 6.78
C LEU A 129 3.32 -1.82 7.30
N SER A 130 4.56 -1.59 6.89
CA SER A 130 5.74 -2.38 7.22
C SER A 130 6.87 -1.48 7.69
N ILE A 131 7.95 -2.06 8.24
CA ILE A 131 9.15 -1.29 8.60
C ILE A 131 9.79 -0.62 7.38
N VAL A 132 9.64 -1.23 6.19
CA VAL A 132 10.12 -0.66 4.92
C VAL A 132 9.49 0.69 4.66
N ASN A 133 8.19 0.83 4.90
CA ASN A 133 7.49 2.10 4.71
C ASN A 133 8.01 3.16 5.68
N VAL A 134 8.23 2.80 6.95
CA VAL A 134 8.81 3.72 7.94
C VAL A 134 10.19 4.22 7.47
N PHE A 135 11.04 3.33 6.98
CA PHE A 135 12.33 3.71 6.41
C PHE A 135 12.18 4.54 5.12
N ALA A 136 11.21 4.25 4.27
CA ALA A 136 10.94 5.02 3.06
C ALA A 136 10.51 6.47 3.39
N TYR A 137 9.61 6.65 4.36
CA TYR A 137 9.23 7.99 4.85
C TYR A 137 10.40 8.71 5.53
N ALA A 138 11.20 8.01 6.35
CA ALA A 138 12.39 8.61 6.97
C ALA A 138 13.40 9.08 5.92
N GLN A 139 13.56 8.35 4.81
CA GLN A 139 14.42 8.73 3.69
C GLN A 139 13.88 9.90 2.89
N ALA A 140 12.56 9.98 2.68
CA ALA A 140 11.94 11.12 2.01
C ALA A 140 12.12 12.40 2.83
N ILE A 141 12.00 12.32 4.16
CA ILE A 141 12.31 13.44 5.07
C ILE A 141 13.79 13.82 5.02
N ALA A 142 14.69 12.83 4.91
CA ALA A 142 16.12 13.06 4.77
C ALA A 142 16.54 13.55 3.36
N GLY A 143 15.60 13.75 2.44
CA GLY A 143 15.87 14.21 1.07
C GLY A 143 16.52 13.18 0.15
N ARG A 144 16.54 11.89 0.53
CA ARG A 144 17.12 10.80 -0.27
C ARG A 144 16.12 10.12 -1.21
N LEU A 145 14.83 10.33 -0.98
CA LEU A 145 13.73 9.74 -1.76
C LEU A 145 12.72 10.82 -2.13
N GLU A 146 12.25 10.82 -3.37
CA GLU A 146 11.21 11.74 -3.81
C GLU A 146 9.84 11.36 -3.22
N TRP A 147 9.10 12.35 -2.73
CA TRP A 147 7.75 12.16 -2.19
C TRP A 147 6.75 11.59 -3.21
N SER A 148 6.98 11.84 -4.50
CA SER A 148 6.21 11.30 -5.63
C SER A 148 6.11 9.77 -5.58
N THR A 149 7.21 9.08 -5.21
CA THR A 149 7.26 7.61 -5.14
C THR A 149 6.35 7.04 -4.05
N LEU A 150 6.29 7.70 -2.89
CA LEU A 150 5.44 7.30 -1.77
C LEU A 150 3.94 7.51 -2.07
N LEU A 151 3.63 8.53 -2.88
CA LEU A 151 2.25 8.89 -3.22
C LEU A 151 1.57 7.88 -4.14
N PHE A 152 2.29 6.96 -4.80
CA PHE A 152 1.68 5.92 -5.62
C PHE A 152 0.89 4.87 -4.81
N GLU A 153 1.11 4.78 -3.49
CA GLU A 153 0.38 3.86 -2.59
C GLU A 153 -0.59 4.64 -1.66
N PRO A 154 -1.74 5.14 -2.17
CA PRO A 154 -2.61 6.07 -1.45
C PRO A 154 -3.13 5.50 -0.11
N LEU A 155 -3.46 4.21 -0.09
CA LEU A 155 -3.93 3.52 1.12
C LEU A 155 -2.86 3.51 2.22
N ILE A 156 -1.60 3.27 1.87
CA ILE A 156 -0.48 3.25 2.82
C ILE A 156 -0.21 4.66 3.33
N VAL A 157 -0.29 5.68 2.49
CA VAL A 157 -0.16 7.09 2.89
C VAL A 157 -1.21 7.45 3.93
N ILE A 158 -2.48 7.14 3.68
CA ILE A 158 -3.59 7.41 4.62
C ILE A 158 -3.40 6.64 5.92
N LEU A 159 -3.04 5.34 5.86
CA LEU A 159 -2.78 4.53 7.04
C LEU A 159 -1.58 5.07 7.86
N THR A 160 -0.54 5.55 7.18
CA THR A 160 0.64 6.14 7.83
C THR A 160 0.25 7.43 8.54
N ALA A 161 -0.47 8.33 7.87
CA ALA A 161 -0.96 9.57 8.45
C ALA A 161 -1.84 9.29 9.67
N TYR A 162 -2.80 8.36 9.56
CA TYR A 162 -3.64 7.93 10.68
C TYR A 162 -2.80 7.36 11.83
N THR A 163 -1.80 6.53 11.52
CA THR A 163 -0.92 5.93 12.54
C THR A 163 -0.17 7.00 13.31
N VAL A 164 0.44 7.97 12.62
CA VAL A 164 1.15 9.10 13.24
C VAL A 164 0.21 9.94 14.12
N VAL A 165 -0.96 10.31 13.60
CA VAL A 165 -1.96 11.06 14.37
C VAL A 165 -2.40 10.28 15.61
N SER A 166 -2.67 8.98 15.47
CA SER A 166 -3.09 8.13 16.59
C SER A 166 -2.00 7.97 17.65
N LEU A 167 -0.72 7.93 17.24
CA LEU A 167 0.41 7.87 18.18
C LEU A 167 0.53 9.16 18.98
N ILE A 168 0.39 10.32 18.33
CA ILE A 168 0.46 11.63 18.99
C ILE A 168 -0.71 11.81 19.96
N LEU A 169 -1.93 11.44 19.55
CA LEU A 169 -3.13 11.66 20.36
C LEU A 169 -3.30 10.64 21.50
N LEU A 170 -2.96 9.38 21.27
CA LEU A 170 -3.25 8.29 22.21
C LEU A 170 -2.00 7.68 22.86
N GLY A 171 -0.79 8.03 22.42
CA GLY A 171 0.48 7.47 22.94
C GLY A 171 0.63 5.96 22.73
N ARG A 172 -0.20 5.34 21.88
CA ARG A 172 -0.22 3.89 21.63
C ARG A 172 -0.36 3.57 20.16
N GLY A 173 0.30 2.50 19.71
CA GLY A 173 0.22 2.00 18.34
C GLY A 173 -1.14 1.36 18.03
N VAL A 174 -2.17 2.19 17.80
CA VAL A 174 -3.54 1.76 17.42
C VAL A 174 -3.52 0.90 16.16
N PHE A 175 -2.66 1.26 15.20
CA PHE A 175 -2.51 0.55 13.94
C PHE A 175 -2.21 -0.94 14.17
N CYS A 176 -1.15 -1.25 14.94
CA CYS A 176 -0.76 -2.63 15.21
C CYS A 176 -1.91 -3.41 15.87
N GLY A 177 -2.72 -2.79 16.72
CA GLY A 177 -3.82 -3.43 17.46
C GLY A 177 -5.06 -3.74 16.63
N TRP A 178 -5.49 -2.80 15.79
CA TRP A 178 -6.80 -2.85 15.14
C TRP A 178 -6.75 -2.93 13.61
N LEU A 179 -5.73 -2.34 12.98
CA LEU A 179 -5.67 -2.14 11.53
C LEU A 179 -4.61 -3.00 10.84
N CYS A 180 -3.69 -3.62 11.57
CA CYS A 180 -2.68 -4.49 10.99
C CYS A 180 -3.31 -5.81 10.49
N PRO A 181 -3.25 -6.12 9.19
CA PRO A 181 -3.82 -7.36 8.64
C PRO A 181 -3.18 -8.62 9.24
N PHE A 182 -1.86 -8.62 9.39
CA PHE A 182 -1.16 -9.76 9.99
C PHE A 182 -1.47 -9.94 11.48
N GLY A 183 -1.59 -8.83 12.23
CA GLY A 183 -2.02 -8.87 13.62
C GLY A 183 -3.45 -9.40 13.78
N ALA A 184 -4.34 -9.00 12.87
CA ALA A 184 -5.70 -9.52 12.78
C ALA A 184 -5.71 -11.02 12.45
N PHE A 185 -4.83 -11.47 11.54
CA PHE A 185 -4.68 -12.87 11.20
C PHE A 185 -4.30 -13.71 12.42
N GLN A 186 -3.26 -13.29 13.17
CA GLN A 186 -2.82 -14.01 14.37
C GLN A 186 -3.90 -14.08 15.45
N GLU A 187 -4.64 -12.98 15.64
CA GLU A 187 -5.72 -12.93 16.63
C GLU A 187 -6.89 -13.85 16.26
N LEU A 188 -7.35 -13.80 15.01
CA LEU A 188 -8.43 -14.66 14.51
C LEU A 188 -8.03 -16.14 14.54
N LEU A 189 -6.78 -16.45 14.15
CA LEU A 189 -6.22 -17.80 14.21
C LEU A 189 -6.15 -18.31 15.64
N ASN A 190 -5.72 -17.49 16.59
CA ASN A 190 -5.69 -17.86 18.00
C ASN A 190 -7.10 -18.07 18.58
N GLN A 191 -8.08 -17.26 18.20
CA GLN A 191 -9.47 -17.48 18.58
C GLN A 191 -10.01 -18.81 18.05
N LEU A 192 -9.68 -19.18 16.82
CA LEU A 192 -10.01 -20.48 16.25
C LEU A 192 -9.29 -21.62 16.99
N ALA A 193 -8.02 -21.42 17.37
CA ALA A 193 -7.25 -22.38 18.16
C ALA A 193 -7.86 -22.60 19.55
N ARG A 194 -8.30 -21.53 20.23
CA ARG A 194 -9.03 -21.60 21.51
C ARG A 194 -10.36 -22.33 21.36
N PHE A 195 -11.07 -22.12 20.26
CA PHE A 195 -12.29 -22.86 19.94
C PHE A 195 -12.01 -24.36 19.74
N ALA A 196 -10.91 -24.69 19.07
CA ALA A 196 -10.41 -26.06 18.89
C ALA A 196 -9.74 -26.65 20.16
N ARG A 197 -9.76 -25.94 21.29
CA ARG A 197 -9.15 -26.34 22.59
C ARG A 197 -7.64 -26.60 22.53
N VAL A 198 -6.92 -25.91 21.66
CA VAL A 198 -5.45 -25.93 21.63
C VAL A 198 -4.91 -25.30 22.93
N PRO A 199 -3.90 -25.91 23.59
CA PRO A 199 -3.35 -25.39 24.83
C PRO A 199 -2.76 -23.99 24.62
N GLN A 200 -3.15 -23.04 25.47
CA GLN A 200 -2.63 -21.68 25.43
C GLN A 200 -1.46 -21.56 26.40
N LEU A 201 -0.30 -21.17 25.88
CA LEU A 201 0.92 -20.98 26.65
C LEU A 201 1.00 -19.52 27.11
N THR A 202 1.02 -19.30 28.41
CA THR A 202 1.32 -17.99 28.98
C THR A 202 2.77 -17.97 29.45
N PRO A 203 3.69 -17.26 28.76
CA PRO A 203 5.08 -17.21 29.18
C PRO A 203 5.22 -16.57 30.58
N SER A 204 6.21 -17.02 31.34
CA SER A 204 6.56 -16.42 32.63
C SER A 204 6.94 -14.95 32.45
N PHE A 205 6.79 -14.15 33.51
CA PHE A 205 7.05 -12.70 33.46
C PHE A 205 8.48 -12.38 32.96
N THR A 206 9.49 -13.09 33.46
CA THR A 206 10.90 -12.90 33.08
C THR A 206 11.16 -13.25 31.61
N LEU A 207 10.56 -14.33 31.11
CA LEU A 207 10.69 -14.71 29.70
C LEU A 207 10.02 -13.69 28.78
N ASN A 208 8.84 -13.20 29.17
CA ASN A 208 8.11 -12.21 28.40
C ASN A 208 8.88 -10.88 28.31
N GLU A 209 9.51 -10.42 29.40
CA GLU A 209 10.32 -9.20 29.41
C GLU A 209 11.54 -9.34 28.49
N GLY A 210 12.26 -10.46 28.57
CA GLY A 210 13.41 -10.74 27.73
C GLY A 210 13.05 -10.86 26.24
N LEU A 211 11.97 -11.57 25.92
CA LEU A 211 11.48 -11.68 24.54
C LEU A 211 10.94 -10.34 24.00
N TRP A 212 10.43 -9.46 24.87
CA TRP A 212 10.03 -8.12 24.48
C TRP A 212 11.22 -7.26 24.03
N ALA A 213 12.40 -7.45 24.60
CA ALA A 213 13.62 -6.74 24.19
C ALA A 213 14.01 -7.07 22.74
N ILE A 214 13.72 -8.29 22.26
CA ILE A 214 14.11 -8.77 20.93
C ILE A 214 13.56 -7.86 19.82
N LYS A 215 12.29 -7.47 19.86
CA LYS A 215 11.74 -6.58 18.81
C LYS A 215 12.47 -5.24 18.73
N TYR A 216 12.93 -4.71 19.87
CA TYR A 216 13.69 -3.45 19.90
C TYR A 216 15.10 -3.65 19.38
N LEU A 217 15.75 -4.76 19.75
CA LEU A 217 17.06 -5.13 19.20
C LEU A 217 17.00 -5.31 17.68
N ILE A 218 15.94 -5.92 17.14
CA ILE A 218 15.76 -6.07 15.69
C ILE A 218 15.65 -4.70 15.03
N VAL A 219 14.84 -3.78 15.56
CA VAL A 219 14.70 -2.41 15.00
C VAL A 219 16.02 -1.67 15.02
N ILE A 220 16.74 -1.70 16.16
CA ILE A 220 18.04 -1.04 16.30
C ILE A 220 19.06 -1.66 15.34
N ALA A 221 19.08 -2.99 15.22
CA ALA A 221 19.97 -3.69 14.29
C ALA A 221 19.64 -3.33 12.83
N LEU A 222 18.37 -3.32 12.43
CA LEU A 222 17.96 -2.92 11.08
C LEU A 222 18.33 -1.47 10.79
N ALA A 223 18.04 -0.55 11.72
CA ALA A 223 18.41 0.85 11.59
C ALA A 223 19.93 1.05 11.50
N ALA A 224 20.70 0.35 12.35
CA ALA A 224 22.15 0.37 12.33
C ALA A 224 22.69 -0.17 11.01
N VAL A 225 22.11 -1.27 10.50
CA VAL A 225 22.56 -1.88 9.25
C VAL A 225 22.28 -1.00 8.06
N SER A 226 21.09 -0.42 7.99
CA SER A 226 20.73 0.58 7.00
C SER A 226 21.74 1.73 7.05
N VAL A 227 21.91 2.38 8.20
CA VAL A 227 22.70 3.61 8.29
C VAL A 227 24.21 3.38 8.10
N LEU A 228 24.77 2.29 8.63
CA LEU A 228 26.22 2.08 8.72
C LEU A 228 26.83 1.27 7.57
N TRP A 229 26.12 0.31 6.98
CA TRP A 229 26.67 -0.56 5.93
C TRP A 229 26.07 -0.28 4.56
N SER A 230 24.79 -0.58 4.35
CA SER A 230 24.12 -0.29 3.09
C SER A 230 22.59 -0.33 3.21
N MET A 231 21.94 0.48 2.38
CA MET A 231 20.47 0.55 2.31
C MET A 231 19.86 -0.78 1.84
N GLU A 232 20.49 -1.43 0.86
CA GLU A 232 20.02 -2.69 0.30
C GLU A 232 20.03 -3.81 1.32
N LEU A 233 21.06 -3.89 2.16
CA LEU A 233 21.13 -4.87 3.26
C LEU A 233 20.07 -4.61 4.33
N GLY A 234 19.75 -3.35 4.61
CA GLY A 234 18.64 -2.99 5.49
C GLY A 234 17.28 -3.41 4.93
N LEU A 235 17.07 -3.26 3.62
CA LEU A 235 15.86 -3.74 2.94
C LEU A 235 15.79 -5.27 2.91
N LEU A 236 16.90 -5.97 2.65
CA LEU A 236 16.95 -7.44 2.76
C LEU A 236 16.68 -7.91 4.19
N GLY A 237 17.22 -7.20 5.19
CA GLY A 237 16.94 -7.48 6.61
C GLY A 237 15.47 -7.26 6.99
N SER A 238 14.75 -6.37 6.30
CA SER A 238 13.32 -6.15 6.54
C SER A 238 12.44 -7.33 6.14
N GLU A 239 12.98 -8.33 5.41
CA GLU A 239 12.29 -9.59 5.11
C GLU A 239 12.04 -10.46 6.35
N VAL A 240 12.58 -10.09 7.52
CA VAL A 240 12.16 -10.61 8.81
C VAL A 240 10.65 -10.46 9.02
N GLU A 241 10.01 -9.49 8.38
CA GLU A 241 8.55 -9.36 8.39
C GLU A 241 7.89 -10.38 7.45
N PRO A 242 7.08 -11.34 7.95
CA PRO A 242 6.42 -12.36 7.13
C PRO A 242 5.23 -11.78 6.33
N PHE A 243 5.08 -10.46 6.32
CA PHE A 243 3.98 -9.69 5.74
C PHE A 243 3.82 -9.93 4.24
N LYS A 244 4.91 -9.75 3.48
CA LYS A 244 4.94 -9.97 2.04
C LYS A 244 4.57 -11.41 1.70
N THR A 245 5.02 -12.37 2.49
CA THR A 245 4.75 -13.80 2.24
C THR A 245 3.33 -14.20 2.60
N ALA A 246 2.85 -13.84 3.80
CA ALA A 246 1.56 -14.32 4.32
C ALA A 246 0.35 -13.54 3.79
N ILE A 247 0.50 -12.24 3.51
CA ILE A 247 -0.62 -11.37 3.10
C ILE A 247 -0.50 -11.04 1.61
N THR A 248 0.58 -10.37 1.20
CA THR A 248 0.72 -9.86 -0.18
C THR A 248 0.79 -10.99 -1.21
N LEU A 249 1.65 -11.98 -0.99
CA LEU A 249 1.89 -13.09 -1.91
C LEU A 249 1.04 -14.33 -1.58
N LYS A 250 0.25 -14.32 -0.50
CA LYS A 250 -0.67 -15.42 -0.15
C LYS A 250 0.02 -16.81 -0.13
N PHE A 251 1.24 -16.85 0.38
CA PHE A 251 2.14 -18.02 0.43
C PHE A 251 2.71 -18.49 -0.92
N ASP A 252 2.52 -17.74 -2.00
CA ASP A 252 3.17 -17.96 -3.30
C ASP A 252 4.58 -17.34 -3.32
N ARG A 253 5.48 -17.91 -2.50
CA ARG A 253 6.89 -17.49 -2.42
C ARG A 253 7.78 -18.71 -2.24
N ALA A 254 9.08 -18.54 -2.49
CA ALA A 254 10.09 -19.55 -2.21
C ALA A 254 9.91 -20.20 -0.82
N TRP A 255 10.07 -21.52 -0.80
CA TRP A 255 9.71 -22.37 0.34
C TRP A 255 10.28 -21.94 1.70
N PRO A 256 11.52 -21.38 1.84
CA PRO A 256 12.03 -21.01 3.17
C PRO A 256 11.20 -19.90 3.82
N TYR A 257 10.78 -18.91 3.03
CA TYR A 257 9.98 -17.79 3.52
C TYR A 257 8.56 -18.23 3.88
N ALA A 258 7.98 -19.15 3.11
CA ALA A 258 6.66 -19.71 3.40
C ALA A 258 6.70 -20.53 4.69
N VAL A 259 7.69 -21.41 4.85
CA VAL A 259 7.89 -22.20 6.07
C VAL A 259 8.09 -21.29 7.28
N TYR A 260 8.93 -20.25 7.17
CA TYR A 260 9.12 -19.28 8.23
C TYR A 260 7.81 -18.60 8.65
N ALA A 261 7.02 -18.10 7.70
CA ALA A 261 5.74 -17.48 7.98
C ALA A 261 4.74 -18.46 8.63
N ILE A 262 4.68 -19.70 8.14
CA ILE A 262 3.81 -20.75 8.70
C ILE A 262 4.23 -21.07 10.13
N LEU A 263 5.52 -21.23 10.41
CA LEU A 263 6.02 -21.50 11.77
C LEU A 263 5.64 -20.38 12.74
N LEU A 264 5.73 -19.12 12.33
CA LEU A 264 5.29 -17.98 13.14
C LEU A 264 3.78 -17.98 13.39
N LEU A 265 2.98 -18.37 12.41
CA LEU A 265 1.53 -18.51 12.57
C LEU A 265 1.21 -19.67 13.50
N VAL A 266 1.88 -20.81 13.36
CA VAL A 266 1.75 -21.99 14.24
C VAL A 266 2.08 -21.62 15.68
N ALA A 267 3.18 -20.91 15.92
CA ALA A 267 3.49 -20.36 17.24
C ALA A 267 2.36 -19.45 17.77
N GLY A 268 1.71 -18.70 16.88
CA GLY A 268 0.53 -17.88 17.16
C GLY A 268 -0.72 -18.66 17.61
N LEU A 269 -0.86 -19.95 17.27
CA LEU A 269 -1.95 -20.79 17.80
C LEU A 269 -1.81 -21.04 19.31
N PHE A 270 -0.58 -21.16 19.81
CA PHE A 270 -0.28 -21.40 21.22
C PHE A 270 -0.15 -20.10 22.03
N MET A 271 0.31 -19.02 21.40
CA MET A 271 0.49 -17.71 22.02
C MET A 271 -0.17 -16.61 21.20
N GLU A 272 -1.12 -15.89 21.81
CA GLU A 272 -1.80 -14.78 21.16
C GLU A 272 -0.80 -13.72 20.65
N ARG A 273 -0.84 -13.47 19.34
CA ARG A 273 -0.06 -12.43 18.64
C ARG A 273 1.45 -12.55 18.85
N PHE A 274 1.97 -13.79 18.83
CA PHE A 274 3.39 -14.11 19.07
C PHE A 274 4.38 -13.21 18.30
N PHE A 275 4.22 -13.12 16.97
CA PHE A 275 5.12 -12.32 16.13
C PHE A 275 5.02 -10.82 16.45
N CYS A 276 3.80 -10.27 16.53
CA CYS A 276 3.58 -8.87 16.87
C CYS A 276 4.12 -8.49 18.27
N ARG A 277 4.17 -9.46 19.19
CA ARG A 277 4.64 -9.25 20.57
C ARG A 277 6.16 -9.24 20.69
N PHE A 278 6.85 -10.12 19.96
CA PHE A 278 8.27 -10.41 20.20
C PHE A 278 9.22 -10.12 19.03
N LEU A 279 8.75 -10.20 17.78
CA LEU A 279 9.62 -10.14 16.59
C LEU A 279 9.33 -8.93 15.68
N CYS A 280 8.13 -8.37 15.71
CA CYS A 280 7.71 -7.35 14.76
C CYS A 280 8.51 -6.04 14.91
N PRO A 281 9.33 -5.66 13.91
CA PRO A 281 10.13 -4.44 13.98
C PRO A 281 9.25 -3.19 13.84
N LEU A 282 8.21 -3.19 13.01
CA LEU A 282 7.24 -2.09 12.97
C LEU A 282 6.67 -1.79 14.37
N GLY A 283 6.25 -2.82 15.10
CA GLY A 283 5.71 -2.66 16.45
C GLY A 283 6.74 -2.10 17.45
N GLY A 284 8.01 -2.49 17.31
CA GLY A 284 9.12 -1.93 18.09
C GLY A 284 9.36 -0.45 17.76
N ALA A 285 9.41 -0.10 16.47
CA ALA A 285 9.64 1.27 16.02
C ALA A 285 8.52 2.22 16.48
N LEU A 286 7.26 1.82 16.32
CA LEU A 286 6.12 2.62 16.79
C LEU A 286 6.07 2.74 18.33
N ALA A 287 6.54 1.73 19.05
CA ALA A 287 6.62 1.79 20.51
C ALA A 287 7.73 2.74 21.00
N ILE A 288 8.84 2.86 20.27
CA ILE A 288 9.90 3.84 20.54
C ILE A 288 9.39 5.26 20.23
N LEU A 289 8.69 5.45 19.11
CA LEU A 289 8.19 6.77 18.68
C LEU A 289 7.00 7.30 19.51
N GLY A 290 6.23 6.41 20.13
CA GLY A 290 5.03 6.76 20.90
C GLY A 290 5.28 7.15 22.37
N ARG A 291 6.53 7.32 22.80
CA ARG A 291 6.90 7.70 24.18
C ARG A 291 7.99 8.76 24.21
#